data_AF-A0A7X7WXW4-F1
#
_entry.id   AF-A0A7X7WXW4-F1
#
_cell.length_a   1.000
_cell.length_b   1.000
_cell.length_c   1.000
_cell.angle_alpha   90.00
_cell.angle_beta   90.00
_cell.angle_gamma   90.00
#
_symmetry.space_group_name_H-M   'P 1'
#
loop_
_entity.id
_entity.type
_entity.pdbx_description
1 polymer ?
#
loop_
_entity_poly.entity_id
_entity_poly.type
_entity_poly.pdbx_seq_one_letter_code
_entity_poly.pdbx_strand_id
1 'polypeptide(L)'
;MTKIRSASKETLKEIAWDTACAVPNHDPSVERWDPCGAWIRYEDFENHNSDYGWDIDHVFPVAKLRYYKVPRILWNHVSNIRAMHWKNNLSKSNSYPYYTATVEHCDNINVIIAKGYNVEEALQYQLRTLFKIKD
;
A
#
# COMPACT_ATOMS: atom_id res chain seq x y z
N MET A 1 26.29 13.38 17.02
CA MET A 1 25.40 13.30 15.85
C MET A 1 24.70 11.94 15.86
N THR A 2 23.48 11.87 16.38
CA THR A 2 22.71 10.62 16.45
C THR A 2 22.27 10.26 15.03
N LYS A 3 22.84 9.20 14.45
CA LYS A 3 22.32 8.61 13.21
C LYS A 3 20.89 8.16 13.49
N ILE A 4 19.90 8.87 12.96
CA ILE A 4 18.51 8.44 12.96
C ILE A 4 18.47 7.16 12.11
N ARG A 5 18.30 6.00 12.75
CA ARG A 5 18.05 4.74 12.04
C ARG A 5 16.66 4.82 11.43
N SER A 6 16.54 4.71 10.11
CA SER A 6 15.27 4.43 9.45
C SER A 6 14.75 3.07 9.93
N ALA A 7 13.42 2.89 9.97
CA ALA A 7 12.82 1.58 10.22
C ALA A 7 13.41 0.52 9.28
N SER A 8 13.61 -0.70 9.79
CA SER A 8 14.07 -1.81 8.97
C SER A 8 12.97 -2.21 7.97
N LYS A 9 13.36 -2.88 6.89
CA LYS A 9 12.41 -3.42 5.91
C LYS A 9 11.42 -4.39 6.56
N GLU A 10 11.89 -5.25 7.47
CA GLU A 10 11.03 -6.18 8.21
C GLU A 10 9.98 -5.44 9.02
N THR A 11 10.35 -4.38 9.74
CA THR A 11 9.37 -3.56 10.47
C THR A 11 8.34 -2.93 9.54
N LEU A 12 8.74 -2.46 8.36
CA LEU A 12 7.80 -1.89 7.38
C LEU A 12 6.88 -2.96 6.77
N LYS A 13 7.38 -4.18 6.56
CA LYS A 13 6.61 -5.32 6.07
C LYS A 13 5.47 -5.64 7.04
N GLU A 14 5.77 -5.77 8.34
CA GLU A 14 4.75 -6.03 9.37
C GLU A 14 3.69 -4.92 9.41
N ILE A 15 4.13 -3.66 9.45
CA ILE A 15 3.19 -2.53 9.48
C ILE A 15 2.30 -2.53 8.22
N ALA A 16 2.89 -2.74 7.04
CA ALA A 16 2.16 -2.78 5.79
C ALA A 16 1.15 -3.94 5.76
N TRP A 17 1.56 -5.13 6.19
CA TRP A 17 0.68 -6.30 6.28
C TRP A 17 -0.54 -6.03 7.17
N ASP A 18 -0.31 -5.40 8.32
CA ASP A 18 -1.37 -5.08 9.26
C ASP A 18 -2.40 -4.08 8.74
N THR A 19 -2.05 -3.27 7.73
CA THR A 19 -3.01 -2.37 7.07
C THR A 19 -3.96 -3.07 6.08
N ALA A 20 -3.61 -4.27 5.61
CA ALA A 20 -4.46 -5.01 4.67
C ALA A 20 -5.69 -5.59 5.38
N CYS A 21 -6.76 -5.77 4.62
CA CYS A 21 -8.06 -6.19 5.14
C CYS A 21 -8.02 -7.68 5.49
N ALA A 22 -8.30 -8.01 6.76
CA ALA A 22 -8.52 -9.38 7.18
C ALA A 22 -9.80 -9.93 6.55
N VAL A 23 -9.72 -11.13 5.96
CA VAL A 23 -10.86 -11.73 5.25
C VAL A 23 -11.63 -12.66 6.21
N PRO A 24 -12.98 -12.56 6.27
CA PRO A 24 -13.78 -13.43 7.12
C PRO A 24 -13.57 -14.91 6.82
N ASN A 25 -13.38 -15.73 7.87
CA ASN A 25 -13.12 -17.18 7.78
C ASN A 25 -11.77 -17.59 7.18
N HIS A 26 -10.83 -16.66 7.01
CA HIS A 26 -9.45 -16.93 6.62
C HIS A 26 -8.48 -16.53 7.74
N ASP A 27 -7.28 -17.13 7.74
CA ASP A 27 -6.24 -16.79 8.70
C ASP A 27 -5.54 -15.48 8.30
N PRO A 28 -5.68 -14.38 9.07
CA PRO A 28 -5.10 -13.08 8.74
C PRO A 28 -3.56 -13.04 8.86
N SER A 29 -2.93 -14.09 9.41
CA SER A 29 -1.48 -14.26 9.37
C SER A 29 -0.99 -14.87 8.04
N VAL A 30 -1.89 -15.47 7.27
CA VAL A 30 -1.58 -16.15 6.00
C VAL A 30 -1.97 -15.28 4.82
N GLU A 31 -3.22 -14.80 4.79
CA GLU A 31 -3.79 -14.11 3.64
C GLU A 31 -4.75 -12.99 4.03
N ARG A 32 -4.75 -11.96 3.19
CA ARG A 32 -5.54 -10.73 3.36
C ARG A 32 -5.96 -10.20 2.00
N TRP A 33 -6.87 -9.23 1.99
CA TRP A 33 -7.14 -8.42 0.82
C TRP A 33 -6.35 -7.12 0.86
N ASP A 34 -5.74 -6.78 -0.28
CA ASP A 34 -5.19 -5.46 -0.52
C ASP A 34 -6.32 -4.40 -0.59
N PRO A 35 -5.97 -3.10 -0.61
CA PRO A 35 -6.97 -2.03 -0.63
C PRO A 35 -7.94 -2.07 -1.82
N CYS A 36 -7.56 -2.74 -2.91
CA CYS A 36 -8.36 -2.90 -4.12
C CYS A 36 -9.14 -4.23 -4.12
N GLY A 37 -9.02 -5.04 -3.08
CA GLY A 37 -9.66 -6.34 -2.93
C GLY A 37 -8.85 -7.51 -3.48
N ALA A 38 -7.63 -7.31 -3.99
CA ALA A 38 -6.82 -8.44 -4.46
C ALA A 38 -6.32 -9.26 -3.27
N TRP A 39 -6.40 -10.59 -3.36
CA TRP A 39 -5.77 -11.49 -2.42
C TRP A 39 -4.26 -11.31 -2.41
N ILE A 40 -3.68 -11.26 -1.21
CA ILE A 40 -2.24 -11.24 -0.97
C ILE A 40 -1.89 -12.27 0.10
N ARG A 41 -0.71 -12.88 -0.01
CA ARG A 41 -0.21 -13.87 0.96
C ARG A 41 1.05 -13.38 1.66
N TYR A 42 1.10 -13.52 2.97
CA TYR A 42 2.20 -12.99 3.79
C TYR A 42 3.58 -13.52 3.34
N GLU A 43 3.64 -14.80 2.95
CA GLU A 43 4.86 -15.46 2.47
C GLU A 43 5.34 -14.98 1.08
N ASP A 44 4.43 -14.42 0.27
CA ASP A 44 4.72 -13.95 -1.10
C ASP A 44 5.16 -12.49 -1.16
N PHE A 45 5.72 -11.98 -0.06
CA PHE A 45 6.25 -10.62 0.01
C PHE A 45 7.39 -10.43 -1.01
N GLU A 46 7.26 -9.41 -1.87
CA GLU A 46 8.11 -9.11 -3.03
C GLU A 46 8.23 -10.23 -4.07
N ASN A 47 7.33 -11.22 -4.05
CA ASN A 47 7.30 -12.29 -5.04
C ASN A 47 6.41 -11.93 -6.25
N HIS A 48 6.99 -11.27 -7.26
CA HIS A 48 6.26 -10.85 -8.46
C HIS A 48 5.95 -12.00 -9.44
N ASN A 49 6.33 -13.24 -9.10
CA ASN A 49 5.93 -14.44 -9.84
C ASN A 49 4.70 -15.13 -9.24
N SER A 50 4.26 -14.74 -8.03
CA SER A 50 3.05 -15.27 -7.40
C SER A 50 1.81 -14.49 -7.85
N ASP A 51 0.69 -15.21 -7.98
CA ASP A 51 -0.65 -14.63 -8.15
C ASP A 51 -1.15 -13.89 -6.89
N TYR A 52 -0.44 -14.03 -5.76
CA TYR A 52 -0.76 -13.43 -4.46
C TYR A 52 0.38 -12.56 -3.91
N GLY A 53 1.38 -12.26 -4.75
CA GLY A 53 2.51 -11.45 -4.34
C GLY A 53 2.13 -10.01 -4.03
N TRP A 54 2.91 -9.37 -3.16
CA TRP A 54 2.63 -8.02 -2.72
C TRP A 54 3.89 -7.27 -2.32
N ASP A 55 3.80 -5.95 -2.36
CA ASP A 55 4.87 -5.04 -1.95
C ASP A 55 4.35 -4.03 -0.93
N ILE A 56 5.27 -3.31 -0.30
CA ILE A 56 4.95 -2.10 0.47
C ILE A 56 4.67 -0.96 -0.53
N ASP A 57 3.44 -0.47 -0.57
CA ASP A 57 3.03 0.73 -1.31
C ASP A 57 3.08 1.97 -0.42
N HIS A 58 3.42 3.11 -1.02
CA HIS A 58 3.21 4.41 -0.42
C HIS A 58 1.90 5.02 -0.91
N VAL A 59 0.91 5.16 -0.03
CA VAL A 59 -0.41 5.72 -0.36
C VAL A 59 -0.24 7.04 -1.10
N PHE A 60 0.46 8.00 -0.47
CA PHE A 60 0.96 9.21 -1.12
C PHE A 60 2.35 8.92 -1.71
N PRO A 61 2.51 8.96 -3.04
CA PRO A 61 3.74 8.49 -3.70
C PRO A 61 4.98 9.30 -3.31
N VAL A 62 6.10 8.60 -3.13
CA VAL A 62 7.41 9.20 -2.81
C VAL A 62 7.81 10.28 -3.81
N ALA A 63 7.51 10.10 -5.11
CA ALA A 63 7.81 11.12 -6.12
C ALA A 63 7.08 12.45 -5.85
N LYS A 64 5.81 12.38 -5.41
CA LYS A 64 5.03 13.57 -5.02
C LYS A 64 5.51 14.14 -3.69
N LEU A 65 5.81 13.30 -2.69
CA LEU A 65 6.39 13.75 -1.41
C LEU A 65 7.69 14.55 -1.63
N ARG A 66 8.54 14.07 -2.53
CA ARG A 66 9.77 14.77 -2.94
C ARG A 66 9.47 16.10 -3.61
N TYR A 67 8.49 16.16 -4.51
CA TYR A 67 8.07 17.40 -5.17
C TYR A 67 7.61 18.46 -4.14
N TYR A 68 6.78 18.06 -3.17
CA TYR A 68 6.33 18.92 -2.07
C TYR A 68 7.37 19.15 -0.97
N LYS A 69 8.59 18.63 -1.12
CA LYS A 69 9.70 18.77 -0.15
C LYS A 69 9.35 18.26 1.25
N VAL A 70 8.51 17.23 1.33
CA VAL A 70 8.16 16.58 2.59
C VAL A 70 9.42 15.94 3.19
N PRO A 71 9.74 16.16 4.48
CA PRO A 71 10.87 15.54 5.15
C PRO A 71 10.86 14.01 5.02
N ARG A 72 12.00 13.42 4.64
CA ARG A 72 12.16 11.96 4.46
C ARG A 72 11.73 11.12 5.66
N ILE A 73 11.86 11.67 6.86
CA ILE A 73 11.45 10.99 8.11
C ILE A 73 9.95 10.69 8.15
N LEU A 74 9.13 11.39 7.37
CA LEU A 74 7.68 11.20 7.30
C LEU A 74 7.24 10.24 6.18
N TRP A 75 8.11 9.86 5.25
CA TRP A 75 7.70 9.13 4.04
C TRP A 75 7.12 7.75 4.36
N ASN A 76 7.73 7.07 5.34
CA ASN A 76 7.30 5.74 5.82
C ASN A 76 6.40 5.84 7.06
N HIS A 77 5.73 6.97 7.26
CA HIS A 77 4.75 7.08 8.34
C HIS A 77 3.69 5.99 8.17
N VAL A 78 3.21 5.41 9.29
CA VAL A 78 2.29 4.26 9.29
C VAL A 78 1.05 4.47 8.43
N SER A 79 0.50 5.69 8.41
CA SER A 79 -0.65 6.07 7.58
C SER A 79 -0.36 6.15 6.08
N ASN A 80 0.92 6.23 5.69
CA ASN A 80 1.34 6.36 4.31
C ASN A 80 1.86 5.04 3.72
N ILE A 81 1.93 3.97 4.50
CA ILE A 81 2.38 2.65 4.03
C ILE A 81 1.24 1.66 4.09
N ARG A 82 1.20 0.75 3.13
CA ARG A 82 0.22 -0.34 3.10
C ARG A 82 0.73 -1.52 2.28
N ALA A 83 0.20 -2.71 2.56
CA ALA A 83 0.41 -3.85 1.67
C ALA A 83 -0.47 -3.69 0.42
N MET A 84 0.11 -3.92 -0.75
CA MET A 84 -0.60 -3.81 -2.02
C MET A 84 -0.16 -4.92 -2.97
N HIS A 85 -1.11 -5.56 -3.65
CA HIS A 85 -0.78 -6.59 -4.63
C HIS A 85 0.16 -6.00 -5.70
N TRP A 86 1.21 -6.73 -6.09
CA TRP A 86 2.31 -6.17 -6.89
C TRP A 86 1.83 -5.58 -8.23
N LYS A 87 0.86 -6.21 -8.91
CA LYS A 87 0.26 -5.67 -10.16
C LYS A 87 -0.53 -4.37 -9.92
N ASN A 88 -1.22 -4.27 -8.78
CA ASN A 88 -1.96 -3.07 -8.41
C ASN A 88 -0.99 -1.94 -8.04
N ASN A 89 0.05 -2.24 -7.28
CA ASN A 89 1.11 -1.28 -6.94
C ASN A 89 1.80 -0.74 -8.21
N LEU A 90 2.16 -1.65 -9.14
CA LEU A 90 2.77 -1.29 -10.42
C LEU A 90 1.86 -0.38 -11.25
N SER A 91 0.56 -0.71 -11.35
CA SER A 91 -0.40 0.11 -12.09
C SER A 91 -0.65 1.47 -11.43
N LYS A 92 -0.72 1.52 -10.09
CA LYS A 92 -0.83 2.76 -9.32
C LYS A 92 0.35 3.68 -9.58
N SER A 93 1.59 3.18 -9.53
CA SER A 93 2.80 3.97 -9.74
C SER A 93 2.79 5.26 -8.88
N ASN A 94 2.90 6.43 -9.50
CA ASN A 94 2.85 7.73 -8.82
C ASN A 94 1.45 8.40 -8.83
N SER A 95 0.41 7.65 -9.19
CA SER A 95 -0.97 8.16 -9.22
C SER A 95 -1.52 8.28 -7.79
N TYR A 96 -2.19 9.41 -7.53
CA TYR A 96 -2.82 9.75 -6.26
C TYR A 96 -3.70 11.00 -6.45
N PRO A 97 -4.94 11.06 -5.91
CA PRO A 97 -5.57 10.02 -5.08
C PRO A 97 -6.25 8.91 -5.90
N TYR A 98 -6.49 9.16 -7.19
CA TYR A 98 -7.12 8.21 -8.10
C TYR A 98 -6.08 7.39 -8.86
N TYR A 99 -6.32 6.09 -9.02
CA TYR A 99 -5.49 5.17 -9.79
C TYR A 99 -6.33 3.99 -10.31
N THR A 100 -5.75 3.19 -11.21
CA THR A 100 -6.40 2.00 -11.76
C THR A 100 -5.91 0.75 -11.03
N ALA A 101 -6.82 -0.06 -10.51
CA ALA A 101 -6.54 -1.42 -10.07
C ALA A 101 -6.58 -2.37 -11.28
N THR A 102 -5.65 -3.32 -11.31
CA THR A 102 -5.51 -4.32 -12.39
C THR A 102 -5.80 -5.74 -11.92
N VAL A 103 -5.91 -5.95 -10.60
CA VAL A 103 -6.28 -7.21 -9.97
C VAL A 103 -7.27 -6.92 -8.84
N GLU A 104 -8.32 -7.74 -8.75
CA GLU A 104 -9.19 -7.84 -7.58
C GLU A 104 -9.60 -9.30 -7.40
N HIS A 105 -10.22 -9.63 -6.28
CA HIS A 105 -10.76 -10.96 -6.06
C HIS A 105 -12.07 -11.19 -6.83
N CYS A 106 -12.27 -12.43 -7.29
CA CYS A 106 -13.57 -12.99 -7.61
C CYS A 106 -13.66 -14.32 -6.83
N ASP A 107 -14.53 -14.36 -5.83
CA ASP A 107 -14.55 -15.43 -4.82
C ASP A 107 -13.15 -15.59 -4.16
N ASN A 108 -12.56 -16.78 -4.30
CA ASN A 108 -11.31 -17.19 -3.64
C ASN A 108 -10.08 -17.07 -4.53
N ILE A 109 -10.19 -16.40 -5.69
CA ILE A 109 -9.07 -16.22 -6.62
C ILE A 109 -8.92 -14.76 -7.04
N ASN A 110 -7.72 -14.40 -7.48
CA ASN A 110 -7.45 -13.12 -8.13
C ASN A 110 -7.81 -13.18 -9.63
N VAL A 111 -8.47 -12.13 -10.12
CA VAL A 111 -8.83 -11.95 -11.53
C VAL A 111 -8.29 -10.63 -12.07
N ILE A 112 -8.02 -10.59 -13.37
CA ILE A 112 -7.56 -9.38 -14.05
C ILE A 112 -8.75 -8.45 -14.30
N ILE A 113 -8.60 -7.18 -13.96
CA ILE A 113 -9.62 -6.14 -14.12
C ILE A 113 -9.00 -4.82 -14.60
N ALA A 114 -9.86 -3.83 -14.85
CA ALA A 114 -9.47 -2.44 -15.03
C ALA A 114 -10.51 -1.56 -14.33
N LYS A 115 -10.28 -1.23 -13.06
CA LYS A 115 -11.24 -0.52 -12.21
C LYS A 115 -10.62 0.72 -11.59
N GLY A 116 -11.35 1.82 -11.63
CA GLY A 116 -10.97 3.04 -10.94
C GLY A 116 -11.03 2.87 -9.42
N TYR A 117 -9.98 3.25 -8.73
CA TYR A 117 -9.91 3.29 -7.28
C TYR A 117 -9.53 4.70 -6.83
N ASN A 118 -10.18 5.18 -5.78
CA ASN A 118 -9.85 6.45 -5.15
C ASN A 118 -9.45 6.19 -3.70
N VAL A 119 -8.32 6.74 -3.25
CA VAL A 119 -7.96 6.69 -1.83
C VAL A 119 -9.09 7.32 -1.00
N GLU A 120 -9.47 6.69 0.11
CA GLU A 120 -10.53 7.19 1.00
C GLU A 120 -10.31 8.65 1.41
N GLU A 121 -11.34 9.49 1.32
CA GLU A 121 -11.21 10.94 1.54
C GLU A 121 -10.65 11.29 2.93
N ALA A 122 -11.05 10.53 3.96
CA ALA A 122 -10.54 10.67 5.31
C ALA A 122 -9.02 10.41 5.39
N LEU A 123 -8.54 9.37 4.70
CA LEU A 123 -7.11 9.07 4.61
C LEU A 123 -6.38 10.14 3.80
N GLN A 124 -7.00 10.66 2.74
CA GLN A 124 -6.40 11.77 1.98
C GLN A 124 -6.22 13.02 2.85
N TYR A 125 -7.23 13.38 3.64
CA TYR A 125 -7.17 14.52 4.57
C TYR A 125 -6.10 14.32 5.64
N GLN A 126 -6.02 13.12 6.21
CA GLN A 126 -4.99 12.75 7.18
C GLN A 126 -3.58 12.92 6.60
N LEU A 127 -3.35 12.43 5.37
CA LEU A 127 -2.04 12.53 4.70
C LEU A 127 -1.69 13.98 4.34
N ARG A 128 -2.65 14.77 3.84
CA ARG A 128 -2.43 16.20 3.59
C ARG A 128 -2.04 16.94 4.86
N THR A 129 -2.72 16.66 5.97
CA THR A 129 -2.43 17.25 7.28
C THR A 129 -1.05 16.84 7.79
N LEU A 130 -0.73 15.54 7.74
CA LEU A 130 0.57 14.98 8.14
C LEU A 130 1.73 15.62 7.37
N PHE A 131 1.57 15.77 6.06
CA PHE A 131 2.61 16.28 5.16
C PHE A 131 2.59 17.80 5.00
N LYS A 132 1.60 18.49 5.59
CA LYS A 132 1.39 19.94 5.46
C LYS A 132 1.26 20.39 4.00
N ILE A 133 0.61 19.56 3.17
CA ILE A 133 0.32 19.86 1.76
C ILE A 133 -1.03 20.58 1.71
N LYS A 134 -1.04 21.78 1.15
CA LYS A 134 -2.26 22.56 0.92
C LYS A 134 -2.91 22.12 -0.40
N ASP A 135 -4.23 22.26 -0.46
CA ASP A 135 -5.01 22.10 -1.70
C ASP A 135 -4.63 23.15 -2.76
#